data_AF-A0AB37DB41-F1
#
_entry.id   AF-A0AB37DB41-F1
#
_cell.length_a   1.000
_cell.length_b   1.000
_cell.length_c   1.000
_cell.angle_alpha   90.00
_cell.angle_beta   90.00
_cell.angle_gamma   90.00
#
_symmetry.space_group_name_H-M   'P 1'
#
loop_
_entity.id
_entity.type
_entity.pdbx_description
1 polymer ?
#
loop_
_entity_poly.entity_id
_entity_poly.type
_entity_poly.pdbx_seq_one_letter_code
_entity_poly.pdbx_strand_id
1 'polypeptide(L)'
;MSVQHTNFNTSQDKGKTGQEVIKPDLIKNNSPDNRVASILLSIAFYLAIVYLVLFLLFGLSNPWGMLIIIFLAPSLISFIIATILTGIGRKKGNKNFLYTSIIFYIASVLLAYDPDWGVFRFIPILLTILVTVGTVMYKQDNEKTNK
;
A
#
# COMPACT_ATOMS: atom_id res chain seq x y z
N MET A 1 -72.24 33.64 15.08
CA MET A 1 -71.78 33.32 13.71
C MET A 1 -70.25 33.34 13.71
N SER A 2 -69.64 32.24 13.26
CA SER A 2 -68.23 32.00 12.88
C SER A 2 -67.08 32.05 13.92
N VAL A 3 -66.63 30.84 14.26
CA VAL A 3 -65.23 30.41 14.48
C VAL A 3 -64.33 30.88 13.33
N GLN A 4 -63.03 31.16 13.55
CA GLN A 4 -61.89 30.71 12.71
C GLN A 4 -60.53 30.90 13.42
N HIS A 5 -59.72 29.85 13.33
CA HIS A 5 -58.32 29.72 13.76
C HIS A 5 -57.37 30.26 12.68
N THR A 6 -56.19 30.75 13.07
CA THR A 6 -54.91 30.63 12.31
C THR A 6 -53.74 30.97 13.25
N ASN A 7 -53.05 29.97 13.81
CA ASN A 7 -51.79 29.40 13.31
C ASN A 7 -50.68 30.46 13.10
N PHE A 8 -49.92 30.73 14.18
CA PHE A 8 -48.58 31.27 14.08
C PHE A 8 -47.62 30.12 13.82
N ASN A 9 -47.19 30.02 12.58
CA ASN A 9 -46.09 29.17 12.13
C ASN A 9 -44.84 30.03 12.13
N THR A 10 -43.78 29.64 12.85
CA THR A 10 -42.37 29.76 12.44
C THR A 10 -41.46 29.19 13.55
N SER A 11 -41.00 27.97 13.26
CA SER A 11 -39.66 27.41 13.42
C SER A 11 -38.70 27.97 14.47
N GLN A 12 -38.12 27.01 15.22
CA GLN A 12 -36.82 26.93 15.92
C GLN A 12 -37.11 26.14 17.22
N ASP A 13 -36.44 25.08 17.61
CA ASP A 13 -35.20 24.43 17.21
C ASP A 13 -35.34 23.03 17.85
N LYS A 14 -35.45 21.97 17.04
CA LYS A 14 -35.54 20.60 17.58
C LYS A 14 -34.11 20.13 17.85
N GLY A 15 -33.63 20.43 19.05
CA GLY A 15 -32.60 19.64 19.70
C GLY A 15 -33.02 18.19 19.78
N LYS A 16 -32.49 17.35 18.89
CA LYS A 16 -32.43 15.89 19.03
C LYS A 16 -31.13 15.38 18.40
N THR A 17 -30.13 15.23 19.25
CA THR A 17 -29.24 14.06 19.35
C THR A 17 -29.11 13.24 18.06
N GLY A 18 -28.26 13.71 17.15
CA GLY A 18 -27.85 12.98 15.95
C GLY A 18 -26.87 11.85 16.28
N GLN A 19 -27.38 10.76 16.86
CA GLN A 19 -26.80 9.45 16.59
C GLN A 19 -27.31 9.01 15.22
N GLU A 20 -26.54 9.31 14.18
CA GLU A 20 -26.49 8.63 12.86
C GLU A 20 -25.90 9.61 11.84
N VAL A 21 -24.57 9.60 11.70
CA VAL A 21 -23.90 9.41 10.40
C VAL A 21 -22.52 8.83 10.74
N ILE A 22 -22.47 7.56 11.12
CA ILE A 22 -21.26 6.78 10.83
C ILE A 22 -21.20 6.79 9.31
N LYS A 23 -20.33 7.63 8.75
CA LYS A 23 -20.12 7.78 7.30
C LYS A 23 -20.14 6.40 6.64
N PRO A 24 -21.21 6.02 5.91
CA PRO A 24 -21.19 4.75 5.18
C PRO A 24 -20.15 4.77 4.06
N ASP A 25 -19.61 5.95 3.72
CA ASP A 25 -18.50 6.12 2.77
C ASP A 25 -17.15 5.59 3.27
N LEU A 26 -17.00 5.29 4.57
CA LEU A 26 -15.80 4.60 5.07
C LEU A 26 -15.92 3.07 5.02
N ILE A 27 -17.14 2.55 4.90
CA ILE A 27 -17.42 1.10 4.90
C ILE A 27 -17.71 0.59 3.47
N LYS A 28 -18.10 1.48 2.54
CA LYS A 28 -18.47 1.15 1.15
C LYS A 28 -17.30 1.06 0.17
N ASN A 29 -16.06 0.93 0.63
CA ASN A 29 -14.88 0.84 -0.25
C ASN A 29 -14.19 -0.53 -0.22
N ASN A 30 -14.78 -1.56 0.39
CA ASN A 30 -14.24 -2.92 0.29
C ASN A 30 -15.10 -3.75 -0.65
N SER A 31 -14.90 -3.58 -1.97
CA SER A 31 -15.21 -4.68 -2.87
C SER A 31 -14.32 -5.86 -2.46
N PRO A 32 -14.81 -7.09 -2.32
CA PRO A 32 -13.98 -8.22 -1.87
C PRO A 32 -12.64 -8.31 -2.65
N ASP A 33 -12.64 -7.93 -3.93
CA ASP A 33 -11.48 -7.89 -4.82
C ASP A 33 -10.38 -6.91 -4.35
N ASN A 34 -10.74 -5.71 -3.88
CA ASN A 34 -9.74 -4.72 -3.47
C ASN A 34 -9.21 -4.96 -2.04
N ARG A 35 -10.00 -5.65 -1.20
CA ARG A 35 -9.57 -6.11 0.11
C ARG A 35 -8.45 -7.13 -0.01
N VAL A 36 -8.60 -8.12 -0.91
CA VAL A 36 -7.57 -9.12 -1.18
C VAL A 36 -6.30 -8.44 -1.73
N ALA A 37 -6.44 -7.56 -2.72
CA ALA A 37 -5.32 -6.80 -3.26
C ALA A 37 -4.56 -5.98 -2.20
N SER A 38 -5.30 -5.28 -1.34
CA SER A 38 -4.75 -4.47 -0.25
C SER A 38 -4.04 -5.32 0.81
N ILE A 39 -4.60 -6.49 1.16
CA ILE A 39 -3.97 -7.45 2.06
C ILE A 39 -2.67 -7.98 1.45
N LEU A 40 -2.69 -8.43 0.19
CA LEU A 40 -1.49 -8.92 -0.50
C LEU A 40 -0.40 -7.84 -0.56
N LEU A 41 -0.76 -6.61 -0.91
CA LEU A 41 0.17 -5.49 -0.97
C LEU A 41 0.72 -5.11 0.41
N SER A 42 -0.10 -5.23 1.46
CA SER A 42 0.33 -5.03 2.85
C SER A 42 1.29 -6.13 3.32
N ILE A 43 1.03 -7.39 2.95
CA ILE A 43 1.93 -8.52 3.23
C ILE A 43 3.26 -8.30 2.51
N ALA A 44 3.23 -7.93 1.22
CA ALA A 44 4.43 -7.61 0.45
C ALA A 44 5.26 -6.51 1.11
N PHE A 45 4.61 -5.43 1.52
CA PHE A 45 5.28 -4.30 2.18
C PHE A 45 5.92 -4.71 3.51
N TYR A 46 5.22 -5.49 4.34
CA TYR A 46 5.78 -5.95 5.62
C TYR A 46 6.94 -6.92 5.41
N LEU A 47 6.82 -7.87 4.46
CA LEU A 47 7.91 -8.77 4.09
C LEU A 47 9.13 -8.01 3.59
N ALA A 48 8.95 -6.94 2.81
CA ALA A 48 10.05 -6.10 2.35
C ALA A 48 10.77 -5.39 3.51
N ILE A 49 10.04 -4.87 4.50
CA ILE A 49 10.63 -4.26 5.69
C ILE A 49 11.37 -5.30 6.53
N VAL A 50 10.74 -6.45 6.81
CA VAL A 50 11.37 -7.54 7.57
C VAL A 50 12.65 -7.99 6.90
N TYR A 51 12.63 -8.15 5.57
CA TYR A 51 13.81 -8.47 4.79
C TYR A 51 14.92 -7.43 4.95
N LEU A 52 14.61 -6.13 4.83
CA LEU A 52 15.60 -5.07 5.04
C LEU A 52 16.21 -5.11 6.44
N VAL A 53 15.39 -5.26 7.48
CA VAL A 53 15.88 -5.31 8.86
C VAL A 53 16.77 -6.53 9.09
N LEU A 54 16.37 -7.72 8.58
CA LEU A 54 17.20 -8.93 8.64
C LEU A 54 18.52 -8.72 7.90
N PHE A 55 18.48 -8.09 6.73
CA PHE A 55 19.66 -7.86 5.91
C PHE A 55 20.64 -6.90 6.61
N LEU A 56 20.14 -5.83 7.20
CA LEU A 56 20.94 -4.89 7.99
C LEU A 56 21.51 -5.57 9.24
N LEU A 57 20.69 -6.36 9.96
CA LEU A 57 21.14 -7.03 11.17
C LEU A 57 22.23 -8.07 10.86
N PHE A 58 22.03 -8.90 9.83
CA PHE A 58 23.00 -9.89 9.40
C PHE A 58 24.28 -9.24 8.86
N GLY A 59 24.14 -8.16 8.09
CA GLY A 59 25.27 -7.46 7.50
C GLY A 59 26.11 -6.68 8.51
N LEU A 60 25.51 -6.12 9.57
CA LEU A 60 26.24 -5.43 10.63
C LEU A 60 26.83 -6.39 11.69
N SER A 61 26.28 -7.60 11.81
CA SER A 61 26.67 -8.54 12.86
C SER A 61 27.96 -9.31 12.58
N ASN A 62 28.41 -9.38 11.32
CA ASN A 62 29.61 -10.13 10.95
C ASN A 62 30.46 -9.42 9.87
N PRO A 63 31.80 -9.55 9.89
CA PRO A 63 32.67 -9.01 8.84
C PRO A 63 32.33 -9.51 7.44
N TRP A 64 31.94 -10.79 7.33
CA TRP A 64 31.45 -11.38 6.09
C TRP A 64 30.13 -10.77 5.61
N GLY A 65 29.24 -10.42 6.54
CA GLY A 65 27.99 -9.73 6.23
C GLY A 65 28.22 -8.32 5.67
N MET A 66 29.23 -7.61 6.17
CA MET A 66 29.60 -6.28 5.69
C MET A 66 30.04 -6.30 4.23
N LEU A 67 30.85 -7.30 3.83
CA LEU A 67 31.26 -7.49 2.44
C LEU A 67 30.06 -7.73 1.53
N ILE A 68 29.09 -8.52 1.99
CA ILE A 68 27.84 -8.77 1.26
C ILE A 68 27.05 -7.47 1.10
N ILE A 69 26.90 -6.65 2.15
CA ILE A 69 26.20 -5.36 2.06
C ILE A 69 26.87 -4.43 1.05
N ILE A 70 28.20 -4.32 1.07
CA ILE A 70 28.94 -3.43 0.15
C ILE A 70 28.74 -3.89 -1.30
N PHE A 71 28.80 -5.19 -1.54
CA PHE A 71 28.63 -5.77 -2.86
C PHE A 71 27.19 -5.63 -3.37
N LEU A 72 26.20 -5.85 -2.51
CA LEU A 72 24.78 -5.69 -2.81
C LEU A 72 24.28 -4.24 -2.64
N ALA A 73 25.14 -3.28 -2.28
CA ALA A 73 24.70 -1.92 -2.00
C ALA A 73 23.84 -1.31 -3.12
N PRO A 74 24.19 -1.44 -4.43
CA PRO A 74 23.36 -0.92 -5.51
C PRO A 74 21.96 -1.57 -5.55
N SER A 75 21.88 -2.89 -5.31
CA SER A 75 20.59 -3.60 -5.32
C SER A 75 19.73 -3.25 -4.11
N LEU A 76 20.35 -3.07 -2.94
CA LEU A 76 19.67 -2.66 -1.70
C LEU A 76 19.11 -1.24 -1.80
N ILE A 77 19.86 -0.30 -2.39
CA ILE A 77 19.38 1.06 -2.60
C ILE A 77 18.12 1.05 -3.47
N SER A 78 18.14 0.32 -4.59
CA SER A 78 16.97 0.15 -5.45
C SER A 78 15.78 -0.47 -4.68
N PHE A 79 16.06 -1.47 -3.84
CA PHE A 79 15.06 -2.14 -3.02
C PHE A 79 14.43 -1.22 -1.96
N ILE A 80 15.24 -0.38 -1.31
CA ILE A 80 14.76 0.60 -0.32
C ILE A 80 13.82 1.60 -1.00
N ILE A 81 14.20 2.13 -2.17
CA ILE A 81 13.36 3.03 -2.96
C ILE A 81 12.05 2.35 -3.33
N ALA A 82 12.09 1.10 -3.83
CA ALA A 82 10.91 0.31 -4.16
C ALA A 82 9.98 0.13 -2.95
N THR A 83 10.55 -0.13 -1.78
CA THR A 83 9.80 -0.33 -0.53
C THR A 83 9.10 0.96 -0.09
N ILE A 84 9.80 2.09 -0.10
CA ILE A 84 9.22 3.41 0.21
C ILE A 84 8.08 3.73 -0.75
N LEU A 85 8.30 3.50 -2.04
CA LEU A 85 7.32 3.80 -3.07
C LEU A 85 6.09 2.90 -3.00
N THR A 86 6.27 1.62 -2.63
CA THR A 86 5.17 0.69 -2.34
C THR A 86 4.36 1.14 -1.13
N GLY A 87 5.02 1.62 -0.07
CA GLY A 87 4.36 2.18 1.10
C GLY A 87 3.51 3.42 0.76
N ILE A 88 4.06 4.33 -0.04
CA ILE A 88 3.35 5.52 -0.53
C ILE A 88 2.18 5.13 -1.45
N GLY A 89 2.42 4.21 -2.39
CA GLY A 89 1.41 3.72 -3.33
C GLY A 89 0.23 3.06 -2.63
N ARG A 90 0.49 2.28 -1.57
CA ARG A 90 -0.56 1.69 -0.71
C ARG A 90 -1.33 2.75 0.08
N LYS A 91 -0.64 3.71 0.71
CA LYS A 91 -1.29 4.76 1.53
C LYS A 91 -2.13 5.71 0.67
N LYS A 92 -1.67 6.02 -0.55
CA LYS A 92 -2.32 6.96 -1.46
C LYS A 92 -3.28 6.28 -2.45
N GLY A 93 -3.30 4.95 -2.52
CA GLY A 93 -4.11 4.18 -3.47
C GLY A 93 -3.81 4.47 -4.94
N ASN A 94 -2.57 4.85 -5.25
CA ASN A 94 -2.18 5.25 -6.60
C ASN A 94 -1.37 4.16 -7.30
N LYS A 95 -1.97 3.59 -8.36
CA LYS A 95 -1.37 2.55 -9.20
C LYS A 95 -0.03 2.97 -9.80
N ASN A 96 0.14 4.23 -10.17
CA ASN A 96 1.38 4.71 -10.79
C ASN A 96 2.59 4.54 -9.85
N PHE A 97 2.41 4.82 -8.55
CA PHE A 97 3.47 4.63 -7.56
C PHE A 97 3.82 3.14 -7.38
N LEU A 98 2.83 2.25 -7.47
CA LEU A 98 3.04 0.81 -7.39
C LEU A 98 3.73 0.26 -8.66
N TYR A 99 3.36 0.74 -9.85
CA TYR A 99 4.06 0.38 -11.09
C TYR A 99 5.50 0.85 -11.07
N THR A 100 5.75 2.08 -10.64
CA THR A 100 7.12 2.57 -10.48
C THR A 100 7.88 1.73 -9.45
N SER A 101 7.24 1.25 -8.38
CA SER A 101 7.94 0.43 -7.37
C SER A 101 8.31 -0.94 -7.91
N ILE A 102 7.48 -1.54 -8.76
CA ILE A 102 7.79 -2.78 -9.48
C ILE A 102 9.06 -2.61 -10.34
N ILE A 103 9.19 -1.49 -11.06
CA ILE A 103 10.39 -1.21 -11.87
C ILE A 103 11.65 -1.19 -10.99
N PHE A 104 11.59 -0.57 -9.82
CA PHE A 104 12.70 -0.55 -8.87
C PHE A 104 12.99 -1.92 -8.22
N TYR A 105 11.97 -2.76 -7.99
CA TYR A 105 12.18 -4.13 -7.55
C TYR A 105 12.88 -4.98 -8.62
N ILE A 106 12.49 -4.83 -9.89
CA ILE A 106 13.17 -5.50 -11.01
C ILE A 106 14.61 -5.00 -11.16
N ALA A 107 14.82 -3.68 -11.06
CA ALA A 107 16.16 -3.10 -11.07
C ALA A 107 17.02 -3.64 -9.92
N SER A 108 16.45 -3.86 -8.73
CA SER A 108 17.14 -4.50 -7.61
C SER A 108 17.60 -5.93 -7.97
N VAL A 109 16.76 -6.72 -8.63
CA VAL A 109 17.12 -8.08 -9.09
C VAL A 109 18.26 -8.05 -10.11
N LEU A 110 18.21 -7.11 -11.08
CA LEU A 110 19.24 -6.96 -12.11
C LEU A 110 20.57 -6.47 -11.54
N LEU A 111 20.54 -5.58 -10.54
CA LEU A 111 21.76 -5.11 -9.87
C LEU A 111 22.40 -6.20 -8.99
N ALA A 112 21.65 -7.23 -8.62
CA ALA A 112 22.14 -8.41 -7.89
C ALA A 112 22.49 -9.58 -8.83
N TYR A 113 22.79 -9.33 -10.11
CA TYR A 113 22.93 -10.35 -11.16
C TYR A 113 24.05 -11.37 -10.93
N ASP A 114 25.04 -11.06 -10.11
CA ASP A 114 26.19 -11.94 -9.88
C ASP A 114 25.77 -13.37 -9.49
N PRO A 115 26.24 -14.42 -10.20
CA PRO A 115 25.80 -15.80 -9.99
C PRO A 115 26.01 -16.30 -8.56
N ASP A 116 27.14 -15.93 -7.95
CA ASP A 116 27.57 -16.40 -6.62
C ASP A 116 26.64 -15.90 -5.48
N TRP A 117 25.94 -14.79 -5.72
CA TRP A 117 25.03 -14.17 -4.74
C TRP A 117 23.55 -14.44 -5.04
N GLY A 118 23.28 -15.49 -5.84
CA GLY A 118 21.96 -15.79 -6.34
C GLY A 118 20.87 -16.01 -5.29
N VAL A 119 21.26 -16.43 -4.09
CA VAL A 119 20.35 -16.63 -2.95
C VAL A 119 19.65 -15.34 -2.51
N PHE A 120 20.26 -14.18 -2.71
CA PHE A 120 19.68 -12.90 -2.33
C PHE A 120 18.67 -12.34 -3.34
N ARG A 121 18.56 -12.97 -4.53
CA ARG A 121 17.60 -12.58 -5.57
C ARG A 121 16.20 -13.14 -5.34
N PHE A 122 16.06 -14.24 -4.60
CA PHE A 122 14.76 -14.90 -4.42
C PHE A 122 13.72 -14.00 -3.75
N ILE A 123 14.13 -13.27 -2.70
CA ILE A 123 13.20 -12.40 -1.97
C ILE A 123 12.74 -11.21 -2.82
N PRO A 124 13.63 -10.44 -3.48
CA PRO A 124 13.22 -9.40 -4.42
C PRO A 124 12.32 -9.90 -5.56
N ILE A 125 12.58 -11.09 -6.12
CA ILE A 125 11.73 -11.69 -7.17
C ILE A 125 10.33 -12.00 -6.61
N LEU A 126 10.25 -12.65 -5.44
CA LEU A 126 8.98 -12.96 -4.78
C LEU A 126 8.17 -11.69 -4.51
N LEU A 127 8.83 -10.64 -4.01
CA LEU A 127 8.20 -9.34 -3.75
C LEU A 127 7.75 -8.66 -5.03
N THR A 128 8.52 -8.75 -6.10
CA THR A 128 8.13 -8.23 -7.43
C THR A 128 6.82 -8.85 -7.88
N ILE A 129 6.72 -10.19 -7.80
CA ILE A 129 5.50 -10.91 -8.18
C ILE A 129 4.33 -10.51 -7.26
N LEU A 130 4.55 -10.48 -5.95
CA LEU A 130 3.50 -10.17 -4.99
C LEU A 130 2.97 -8.73 -5.13
N VAL A 131 3.86 -7.76 -5.33
CA VAL A 131 3.50 -6.35 -5.59
C VAL A 131 2.82 -6.23 -6.95
N THR A 132 3.26 -6.97 -7.97
CA THR A 132 2.60 -6.97 -9.29
C THR A 132 1.18 -7.51 -9.20
N VAL A 133 0.99 -8.69 -8.60
CA VAL A 133 -0.34 -9.28 -8.40
C VAL A 133 -1.21 -8.36 -7.54
N GLY A 134 -0.66 -7.83 -6.45
CA GLY A 134 -1.35 -6.86 -5.60
C GLY A 134 -1.79 -5.62 -6.37
N THR A 135 -0.96 -5.10 -7.26
CA THR A 135 -1.25 -3.90 -8.08
C THR A 135 -2.30 -4.17 -9.16
N VAL A 136 -2.23 -5.33 -9.83
CA VAL A 136 -3.21 -5.74 -10.85
C VAL A 136 -4.59 -5.94 -10.22
N MET A 137 -4.65 -6.57 -9.05
CA MET A 137 -5.90 -6.78 -8.31
C MET A 137 -6.41 -5.50 -7.64
N TYR A 138 -5.55 -4.50 -7.44
CA TYR A 138 -5.92 -3.22 -6.85
C TYR A 138 -6.81 -2.46 -7.85
N LYS A 139 -8.13 -2.40 -7.61
CA LYS A 139 -9.01 -1.50 -8.36
C LYS A 139 -8.90 -0.09 -7.79
N GLN A 140 -8.76 0.90 -8.67
CA GLN A 140 -8.80 2.30 -8.31
C GLN A 140 -10.26 2.76 -8.29
N ASP A 141 -10.62 3.53 -7.27
CA ASP A 141 -11.99 4.02 -7.09
C ASP A 141 -12.41 5.04 -8.18
N ASN A 142 -11.46 5.50 -8.99
CA ASN A 142 -11.63 6.48 -10.06
C ASN A 142 -12.35 5.95 -11.32
N GLU A 143 -12.69 4.66 -11.37
CA GLU A 143 -13.39 4.06 -12.53
C GLU A 143 -14.92 4.14 -12.41
N LYS A 144 -15.45 4.79 -11.37
CA LYS A 144 -16.91 4.87 -11.11
C LYS A 144 -17.57 6.20 -11.49
N THR A 145 -16.85 7.17 -12.07
CA THR A 145 -17.43 8.47 -12.44
C THR A 145 -17.70 8.64 -13.95
N ASN A 146 -17.61 7.56 -14.73
CA ASN A 146 -18.02 7.59 -16.13
C ASN A 146 -18.89 6.38 -16.47
N LYS A 147 -20.15 6.42 -16.03
CA LYS A 147 -21.23 5.67 -16.67
C LYS A 147 -22.57 6.32 -16.41
#